data_AF-A0A7W7VRH3-F1
#
_entry.id   AF-A0A7W7VRH3-F1
#
_cell.length_a   1.000
_cell.length_b   1.000
_cell.length_c   1.000
_cell.angle_alpha   90.00
_cell.angle_beta   90.00
_cell.angle_gamma   90.00
#
_symmetry.space_group_name_H-M   'P 1'
#
loop_
_entity.id
_entity.type
_entity.pdbx_description
1 polymer ?
#
loop_
_entity_poly.entity_id
_entity_poly.type
_entity_poly.pdbx_seq_one_letter_code
_entity_poly.pdbx_strand_id
1 'polypeptide(L)'
;MKRSIGVALALLLGAVVVVAVVLGNRNGEGAGGGPVAVRGVIGSEKKPFFDDPLVRAAFAKHGLRVEVDTAGSRQIATEVKLDGYAFAFPSSLPAAEKIRKDRGVATVFSPFYSPMAIATFQPIADLLTGAGLVRDSGRGYQVFDVAKYLDLAAKGTRWDKLPGNTAYPARKRVLLTTTDVRTSNSAAMYLAITSYVANGEDVVNNTGQVTKVARSVAPIFLDQGYSQASSEAPFDDYLVMGSGKTPMVMIYEAQYLSRVFAGDGSIKPGMRLLYPSPTVLSKHTLVPLTADGSKVGQLLTEDPELRNLAARYGFRTADPAAFNGLVAKHGAPAARDLVDVVEPPTYEHLEGLISNIDRLYASGAVPQQESPRGVR
;
A
#
# COMPACT_ATOMS: atom_id res chain seq x y z
N MET A 1 15.79 15.49 -52.16
CA MET A 1 16.95 15.74 -51.26
C MET A 1 16.60 15.73 -49.76
N LYS A 2 15.46 16.28 -49.31
CA LYS A 2 15.13 16.31 -47.85
C LYS A 2 14.77 14.94 -47.24
N ARG A 3 14.23 14.00 -48.03
CA ARG A 3 13.88 12.64 -47.55
C ARG A 3 15.08 11.70 -47.44
N SER A 4 16.10 11.85 -48.27
CA SER A 4 17.32 11.03 -48.23
C SER A 4 18.24 11.40 -47.07
N ILE A 5 18.25 12.67 -46.66
CA ILE A 5 18.99 13.14 -45.48
C ILE A 5 18.37 12.59 -44.19
N GLY A 6 17.03 12.54 -44.09
CA GLY A 6 16.34 11.98 -42.93
C GLY A 6 16.58 10.48 -42.72
N VAL A 7 16.64 9.71 -43.81
CA VAL A 7 16.94 8.26 -43.75
C VAL A 7 18.40 8.01 -43.39
N ALA A 8 19.34 8.80 -43.91
CA ALA A 8 20.75 8.71 -43.54
C ALA A 8 20.99 9.06 -42.06
N LEU A 9 20.29 10.09 -41.54
CA LEU A 9 20.37 10.47 -40.13
C LEU A 9 19.79 9.39 -39.21
N ALA A 10 18.66 8.79 -39.60
CA ALA A 10 18.02 7.72 -38.84
C ALA A 10 18.88 6.44 -38.79
N LEU A 11 19.58 6.12 -39.89
CA LEU A 11 20.53 4.99 -39.93
C LEU A 11 21.79 5.28 -39.11
N LEU A 12 22.28 6.52 -39.10
CA LEU A 12 23.40 6.94 -38.24
C LEU A 12 23.02 6.91 -36.75
N LEU A 13 21.84 7.39 -36.39
CA LEU A 13 21.32 7.31 -35.01
C LEU A 13 21.07 5.86 -34.60
N GLY A 14 20.51 5.04 -35.48
CA GLY A 14 20.35 3.60 -35.25
C GLY A 14 21.68 2.90 -35.05
N ALA A 15 22.70 3.22 -35.86
CA ALA A 15 24.04 2.67 -35.72
C ALA A 15 24.73 3.11 -34.43
N VAL A 16 24.58 4.37 -34.01
CA VAL A 16 25.13 4.88 -32.74
C VAL A 16 24.45 4.22 -31.54
N VAL A 17 23.14 4.00 -31.58
CA VAL A 17 22.41 3.30 -30.51
C VAL A 17 22.80 1.82 -30.46
N VAL A 18 22.95 1.15 -31.60
CA VAL A 18 23.40 -0.25 -31.65
C VAL A 18 24.85 -0.37 -31.17
N VAL A 19 25.74 0.56 -31.54
CA VAL A 19 27.12 0.60 -31.07
C VAL A 19 27.19 0.89 -29.57
N ALA A 20 26.34 1.78 -29.03
CA ALA A 20 26.25 2.04 -27.59
C ALA A 20 25.75 0.83 -26.79
N VAL A 21 24.78 0.08 -27.33
CA VAL A 21 24.28 -1.16 -26.69
C VAL A 21 25.31 -2.29 -26.77
N VAL A 22 26.03 -2.41 -27.89
CA VAL A 22 27.07 -3.44 -28.07
C VAL A 22 28.35 -3.13 -27.27
N LEU A 23 28.74 -1.85 -27.13
CA LEU A 23 29.82 -1.42 -26.24
C LEU A 23 29.41 -1.50 -24.76
N GLY A 24 28.14 -1.23 -24.43
CA GLY A 24 27.59 -1.41 -23.08
C GLY A 24 27.58 -2.87 -22.61
N ASN A 25 27.40 -3.83 -23.53
CA ASN A 25 27.41 -5.26 -23.23
C ASN A 25 28.79 -5.95 -23.36
N ARG A 26 29.83 -5.26 -23.83
CA ARG A 26 31.17 -5.85 -24.03
C ARG A 26 32.22 -5.50 -22.97
N ASN A 27 31.89 -4.67 -21.98
CA ASN A 27 32.80 -4.34 -20.88
C ASN A 27 32.72 -5.34 -19.72
N GLY A 28 32.81 -6.63 -20.04
CA GLY A 28 33.08 -7.70 -19.09
C GLY A 28 34.48 -8.23 -19.31
N GLU A 29 35.48 -7.48 -18.83
CA GLU A 29 36.80 -7.96 -18.36
C GLU A 29 37.72 -6.73 -18.15
N GLY A 30 37.69 -6.20 -16.93
CA GLY A 30 38.57 -5.12 -16.49
C GLY A 30 38.42 -4.91 -14.99
N ALA A 31 39.47 -5.18 -14.23
CA ALA A 31 39.56 -4.85 -12.82
C ALA A 31 39.32 -3.34 -12.61
N GLY A 32 38.15 -2.98 -12.05
CA GLY A 32 37.67 -1.59 -11.96
C GLY A 32 36.33 -1.39 -11.22
N GLY A 33 36.24 -1.83 -9.96
CA GLY A 33 35.58 -1.17 -8.80
C GLY A 33 34.21 -0.46 -8.88
N GLY A 34 33.25 -0.85 -9.72
CA GLY A 34 31.88 -0.30 -9.70
C GLY A 34 30.89 -1.06 -8.81
N PRO A 35 29.81 -0.44 -8.28
CA PRO A 35 28.77 -1.14 -7.54
C PRO A 35 28.05 -2.21 -8.37
N VAL A 36 27.79 -3.37 -7.78
CA VAL A 36 27.04 -4.48 -8.38
C VAL A 36 25.58 -4.08 -8.57
N ALA A 37 25.04 -4.27 -9.78
CA ALA A 37 23.64 -3.99 -10.07
C ALA A 37 22.73 -5.05 -9.44
N VAL A 38 21.77 -4.63 -8.61
CA VAL A 38 20.82 -5.53 -7.94
C VAL A 38 19.40 -5.07 -8.24
N ARG A 39 18.73 -5.79 -9.15
CA ARG A 39 17.36 -5.46 -9.55
C ARG A 39 16.35 -6.17 -8.66
N GLY A 40 15.33 -5.45 -8.18
CA GLY A 40 14.21 -6.03 -7.42
C GLY A 40 12.86 -5.52 -7.88
N VAL A 41 11.80 -6.19 -7.43
CA VAL A 41 10.41 -5.75 -7.63
C VAL A 41 9.78 -5.41 -6.29
N ILE A 42 9.14 -4.25 -6.17
CA ILE A 42 8.64 -3.69 -4.91
C ILE A 42 7.18 -3.21 -5.02
N GLY A 43 6.45 -3.17 -3.91
CA GLY A 43 5.20 -2.40 -3.83
C GLY A 43 5.46 -0.90 -4.03
N SER A 44 4.56 -0.21 -4.76
CA SER A 44 4.75 1.15 -5.27
C SER A 44 5.06 2.21 -4.22
N GLU A 45 4.51 2.09 -3.02
CA GLU A 45 4.68 3.05 -1.92
C GLU A 45 6.12 3.10 -1.38
N LYS A 46 6.97 2.11 -1.72
CA LYS A 46 8.40 2.11 -1.40
C LYS A 46 9.24 2.85 -2.45
N LYS A 47 8.68 3.17 -3.62
CA LYS A 47 9.44 3.77 -4.73
C LYS A 47 10.13 5.08 -4.34
N PRO A 48 9.48 6.04 -3.63
CA PRO A 48 10.15 7.27 -3.22
C PRO A 48 11.40 7.02 -2.37
N PHE A 49 11.37 6.02 -1.48
CA PHE A 49 12.53 5.64 -0.65
C PHE A 49 13.69 5.10 -1.49
N PHE A 50 13.44 4.17 -2.42
CA PHE A 50 14.50 3.61 -3.27
C PHE A 50 15.02 4.59 -4.34
N ASP A 51 14.24 5.62 -4.69
CA ASP A 51 14.66 6.69 -5.58
C ASP A 51 15.48 7.78 -4.90
N ASP A 52 15.47 7.84 -3.56
CA ASP A 52 16.23 8.83 -2.80
C ASP A 52 17.74 8.71 -3.10
N PRO A 53 18.39 9.80 -3.53
CA PRO A 53 19.85 9.81 -3.74
C PRO A 53 20.65 9.38 -2.51
N LEU A 54 20.18 9.69 -1.30
CA LEU A 54 20.83 9.28 -0.04
C LEU A 54 20.71 7.78 0.20
N VAL A 55 19.56 7.17 -0.14
CA VAL A 55 19.38 5.71 -0.03
C VAL A 55 20.25 5.00 -1.06
N ARG A 56 20.29 5.52 -2.30
CA ARG A 56 21.18 4.99 -3.34
C ARG A 56 22.66 5.12 -2.95
N ALA A 57 23.05 6.24 -2.36
CA ALA A 57 24.40 6.43 -1.84
C ALA A 57 24.73 5.48 -0.68
N ALA A 58 23.77 5.24 0.23
CA ALA A 58 23.94 4.28 1.32
C ALA A 58 24.17 2.86 0.79
N PHE A 59 23.40 2.40 -0.20
CA PHE A 59 23.66 1.11 -0.86
C PHE A 59 25.00 1.08 -1.61
N ALA A 60 25.39 2.19 -2.26
CA ALA A 60 26.65 2.28 -2.99
C ALA A 60 27.89 2.14 -2.07
N LYS A 61 27.82 2.62 -0.81
CA LYS A 61 28.87 2.39 0.20
C LYS A 61 29.09 0.90 0.47
N HIS A 62 28.07 0.08 0.26
CA HIS A 62 28.12 -1.39 0.38
C HIS A 62 28.40 -2.09 -0.96
N GLY A 63 28.78 -1.33 -1.99
CA GLY A 63 29.09 -1.84 -3.32
C GLY A 63 27.86 -2.30 -4.11
N LEU A 64 26.66 -1.79 -3.80
CA LEU A 64 25.42 -2.16 -4.48
C LEU A 64 24.79 -0.95 -5.20
N ARG A 65 24.33 -1.16 -6.43
CA ARG A 65 23.42 -0.27 -7.15
C ARG A 65 22.07 -0.96 -7.24
N VAL A 66 21.17 -0.61 -6.31
CA VAL A 66 19.83 -1.19 -6.24
C VAL A 66 18.90 -0.49 -7.24
N GLU A 67 18.25 -1.28 -8.07
CA GLU A 67 17.27 -0.82 -9.06
C GLU A 67 15.94 -1.52 -8.84
N VAL A 68 14.84 -0.79 -8.93
CA VAL A 68 13.52 -1.32 -8.56
C VAL A 68 12.47 -1.07 -9.63
N ASP A 69 11.70 -2.11 -9.91
CA ASP A 69 10.43 -2.02 -10.61
C ASP A 69 9.26 -2.06 -9.61
N THR A 70 8.12 -1.49 -9.98
CA THR A 70 6.94 -1.48 -9.11
C THR A 70 5.81 -2.33 -9.65
N ALA A 71 5.17 -3.10 -8.77
CA ALA A 71 3.90 -3.78 -9.03
C ALA A 71 3.05 -3.82 -7.74
N GLY A 72 1.74 -4.06 -7.86
CA GLY A 72 0.91 -4.30 -6.69
C GLY A 72 1.39 -5.54 -5.94
N SER A 73 1.45 -5.52 -4.60
CA SER A 73 2.12 -6.61 -3.87
C SER A 73 1.48 -7.99 -4.09
N ARG A 74 0.18 -8.06 -4.41
CA ARG A 74 -0.45 -9.31 -4.84
C ARG A 74 0.06 -9.72 -6.22
N GLN A 75 0.12 -8.80 -7.18
CA GLN A 75 0.68 -9.06 -8.51
C GLN A 75 2.12 -9.56 -8.46
N ILE A 76 2.94 -9.07 -7.52
CA ILE A 76 4.31 -9.59 -7.32
C ILE A 76 4.29 -11.10 -7.03
N ALA A 77 3.30 -11.58 -6.27
CA ALA A 77 3.17 -12.99 -5.93
C ALA A 77 2.41 -13.83 -6.97
N THR A 78 1.63 -13.23 -7.88
CA THR A 78 0.74 -13.97 -8.78
C THR A 78 1.03 -13.81 -10.28
N GLU A 79 1.53 -12.66 -10.71
CA GLU A 79 1.58 -12.27 -12.12
C GLU A 79 2.99 -11.90 -12.60
N VAL A 80 3.83 -11.33 -11.72
CA VAL A 80 5.18 -10.91 -12.08
C VAL A 80 6.07 -12.13 -12.28
N LYS A 81 6.74 -12.20 -13.43
CA LYS A 81 7.83 -13.15 -13.65
C LYS A 81 9.03 -12.72 -12.82
N LEU A 82 9.32 -13.48 -11.77
CA LEU A 82 10.40 -13.17 -10.83
C LEU A 82 11.79 -13.54 -11.36
N ASP A 83 11.87 -14.28 -12.47
CA ASP A 83 13.13 -14.63 -13.11
C ASP A 83 13.82 -13.37 -13.65
N GLY A 84 15.03 -13.11 -13.16
CA GLY A 84 15.78 -11.88 -13.46
C GLY A 84 15.76 -10.82 -12.36
N TYR A 85 14.99 -11.02 -11.28
CA TYR A 85 15.09 -10.21 -10.06
C TYR A 85 15.95 -10.90 -9.00
N ALA A 86 16.74 -10.10 -8.28
CA ALA A 86 17.50 -10.52 -7.12
C ALA A 86 16.63 -10.62 -5.85
N PHE A 87 15.55 -9.85 -5.77
CA PHE A 87 14.61 -9.89 -4.66
C PHE A 87 13.20 -9.45 -5.06
N ALA A 88 12.21 -9.94 -4.32
CA ALA A 88 10.83 -9.45 -4.35
C ALA A 88 10.49 -8.82 -2.99
N PHE A 89 9.87 -7.65 -2.97
CA PHE A 89 9.60 -6.90 -1.74
C PHE A 89 8.14 -6.43 -1.66
N PRO A 90 7.18 -7.36 -1.54
CA PRO A 90 5.79 -7.02 -1.29
C PRO A 90 5.63 -6.33 0.08
N SER A 91 4.65 -5.45 0.16
CA SER A 91 4.23 -4.78 1.40
C SER A 91 3.32 -5.67 2.26
N SER A 92 3.35 -6.98 2.01
CA SER A 92 2.34 -7.94 2.44
C SER A 92 3.02 -9.22 2.89
N LEU A 93 2.88 -9.57 4.17
CA LEU A 93 3.38 -10.83 4.69
C LEU A 93 2.75 -12.03 3.95
N PRO A 94 1.42 -12.13 3.75
CA PRO A 94 0.84 -13.24 2.98
C PRO A 94 1.43 -13.40 1.57
N ALA A 95 1.64 -12.30 0.84
CA ALA A 95 2.24 -12.37 -0.49
C ALA A 95 3.71 -12.81 -0.44
N ALA A 96 4.48 -12.32 0.55
CA ALA A 96 5.86 -12.77 0.77
C ALA A 96 5.93 -14.25 1.12
N GLU A 97 5.02 -14.74 1.98
CA GLU A 97 4.93 -16.15 2.35
C GLU A 97 4.68 -17.05 1.14
N LYS A 98 3.80 -16.63 0.22
CA LYS A 98 3.61 -17.32 -1.06
C LYS A 98 4.90 -17.36 -1.87
N ILE A 99 5.52 -16.22 -2.13
CA ILE A 99 6.74 -16.15 -2.95
C ILE A 99 7.84 -17.01 -2.31
N ARG A 100 7.99 -16.94 -0.99
CA ARG A 100 8.97 -17.74 -0.24
C ARG A 100 8.74 -19.24 -0.47
N LYS A 101 7.49 -19.71 -0.32
CA LYS A 101 7.12 -21.12 -0.54
C LYS A 101 7.37 -21.53 -2.00
N ASP A 102 6.88 -20.75 -2.95
CA ASP A 102 6.99 -21.05 -4.39
C ASP A 102 8.44 -21.09 -4.90
N ARG A 103 9.32 -20.28 -4.30
CA ARG A 103 10.73 -20.17 -4.69
C ARG A 103 11.68 -20.97 -3.79
N GLY A 104 11.17 -21.69 -2.79
CA GLY A 104 11.97 -22.50 -1.88
C GLY A 104 12.98 -21.69 -1.04
N VAL A 105 12.65 -20.44 -0.72
CA VAL A 105 13.54 -19.53 0.01
C VAL A 105 13.40 -19.78 1.53
N ALA A 106 14.51 -19.93 2.25
CA ALA A 106 14.45 -20.17 3.70
C ALA A 106 14.28 -18.89 4.53
N THR A 107 14.93 -17.80 4.12
CA THR A 107 15.03 -16.56 4.89
C THR A 107 14.27 -15.43 4.22
N VAL A 108 13.55 -14.64 5.02
CA VAL A 108 12.91 -13.39 4.58
C VAL A 108 13.31 -12.27 5.54
N PHE A 109 13.28 -11.04 5.07
CA PHE A 109 13.62 -9.86 5.86
C PHE A 109 12.40 -8.95 5.98
N SER A 110 12.09 -8.46 7.18
CA SER A 110 10.99 -7.49 7.38
C SER A 110 11.55 -6.19 7.96
N PRO A 111 12.30 -5.41 7.16
CA PRO A 111 13.09 -4.28 7.66
C PRO A 111 12.22 -3.15 8.22
N PHE A 112 10.98 -3.03 7.77
CA PHE A 112 10.04 -2.05 8.27
C PHE A 112 8.57 -2.42 8.01
N TYR A 113 7.67 -1.71 8.67
CA TYR A 113 6.22 -1.88 8.58
C TYR A 113 5.51 -0.52 8.58
N SER A 114 4.24 -0.52 8.15
CA SER A 114 3.37 0.65 8.21
C SER A 114 1.93 0.23 8.57
N PRO A 115 1.31 0.84 9.59
CA PRO A 115 -0.11 0.70 9.84
C PRO A 115 -0.95 1.10 8.62
N MET A 116 -2.06 0.41 8.40
CA MET A 116 -3.12 0.94 7.54
C MET A 116 -3.77 2.15 8.23
N ALA A 117 -4.02 3.19 7.44
CA ALA A 117 -4.59 4.45 7.90
C ALA A 117 -5.55 5.03 6.86
N ILE A 118 -6.30 6.05 7.27
CA ILE A 118 -7.25 6.76 6.42
C ILE A 118 -6.80 8.21 6.30
N ALA A 119 -6.49 8.64 5.08
CA ALA A 119 -6.30 10.05 4.77
C ALA A 119 -7.65 10.69 4.42
N THR A 120 -7.93 11.82 5.05
CA THR A 120 -9.21 12.55 4.94
C THR A 120 -8.99 14.04 5.21
N PHE A 121 -10.08 14.78 5.37
CA PHE A 121 -10.09 16.23 5.59
C PHE A 121 -10.91 16.56 6.83
N GLN A 122 -10.57 17.64 7.53
CA GLN A 122 -11.20 18.08 8.77
C GLN A 122 -12.74 18.15 8.66
N PRO A 123 -13.34 18.76 7.62
CA PRO A 123 -14.81 18.79 7.53
C PRO A 123 -15.45 17.40 7.41
N ILE A 124 -14.73 16.44 6.81
CA ILE A 124 -15.18 15.05 6.70
C ILE A 124 -15.02 14.34 8.04
N ALA A 125 -13.87 14.49 8.71
CA ALA A 125 -13.63 13.90 10.03
C ALA A 125 -14.64 14.42 11.08
N ASP A 126 -14.96 15.70 11.06
CA ASP A 126 -15.95 16.32 11.97
C ASP A 126 -17.36 15.77 11.72
N LEU A 127 -17.76 15.67 10.45
CA LEU A 127 -19.04 15.08 10.08
C LEU A 127 -19.15 13.63 10.56
N LEU A 128 -18.09 12.84 10.36
CA LEU A 128 -18.06 11.45 10.80
C LEU A 128 -17.99 11.31 12.32
N THR A 129 -17.42 12.29 13.02
CA THR A 129 -17.45 12.38 14.49
C THR A 129 -18.87 12.61 14.98
N GLY A 130 -19.60 13.57 14.37
CA GLY A 130 -21.01 13.81 14.66
C GLY A 130 -21.92 12.62 14.34
N ALA A 131 -21.56 11.82 13.34
CA ALA A 131 -22.24 10.56 13.02
C ALA A 131 -21.81 9.37 13.91
N GLY A 132 -20.82 9.55 14.79
CA GLY A 132 -20.33 8.52 15.71
C GLY A 132 -19.39 7.48 15.10
N LEU A 133 -18.88 7.71 13.88
CA LEU A 133 -17.91 6.84 13.19
C LEU A 133 -16.45 7.20 13.53
N VAL A 134 -16.19 8.45 13.91
CA VAL A 134 -14.86 8.91 14.30
C VAL A 134 -14.87 9.34 15.76
N ARG A 135 -13.80 9.03 16.48
CA ARG A 135 -13.58 9.50 17.86
C ARG A 135 -12.13 9.93 18.06
N ASP A 136 -11.91 10.83 19.00
CA ASP A 136 -10.56 11.09 19.51
C ASP A 136 -10.08 9.87 20.32
N SER A 137 -8.80 9.53 20.21
CA SER A 137 -8.18 8.50 21.03
C SER A 137 -7.85 8.96 22.44
N GLY A 138 -7.86 10.28 22.71
CA GLY A 138 -7.26 10.90 23.89
C GLY A 138 -5.73 10.90 23.88
N ARG A 139 -5.12 10.43 22.79
CA ARG A 139 -3.66 10.18 22.66
C ARG A 139 -3.03 10.89 21.45
N GLY A 140 -3.67 11.95 20.95
CA GLY A 140 -3.13 12.78 19.87
C GLY A 140 -3.36 12.25 18.45
N TYR A 141 -4.25 11.27 18.28
CA TYR A 141 -4.72 10.78 16.99
C TYR A 141 -6.20 10.44 17.03
N GLN A 142 -6.84 10.35 15.86
CA GLN A 142 -8.26 10.00 15.74
C GLN A 142 -8.44 8.57 15.24
N VAL A 143 -9.53 7.96 15.67
CA VAL A 143 -9.88 6.56 15.39
C VAL A 143 -11.17 6.50 14.58
N PHE A 144 -11.17 5.66 13.54
CA PHE A 144 -12.31 5.37 12.68
C PHE A 144 -12.87 3.98 13.03
N ASP A 145 -14.13 3.92 13.43
CA ASP A 145 -14.83 2.71 13.87
C ASP A 145 -15.27 1.88 12.66
N VAL A 146 -14.56 0.76 12.40
CA VAL A 146 -14.81 -0.08 11.23
C VAL A 146 -16.16 -0.79 11.33
N ALA A 147 -16.56 -1.23 12.53
CA ALA A 147 -17.84 -1.93 12.73
C ALA A 147 -19.03 -1.02 12.39
N LYS A 148 -19.06 0.19 12.95
CA LYS A 148 -20.11 1.17 12.62
C LYS A 148 -20.09 1.59 11.16
N TYR A 149 -18.90 1.68 10.57
CA TYR A 149 -18.77 1.95 9.14
C TYR A 149 -19.38 0.83 8.29
N LEU A 150 -19.11 -0.44 8.62
CA LEU A 150 -19.69 -1.57 7.89
C LEU A 150 -21.21 -1.62 8.02
N ASP A 151 -21.76 -1.34 9.21
CA ASP A 151 -23.21 -1.21 9.41
C ASP A 151 -23.83 -0.10 8.54
N LEU A 152 -23.14 1.03 8.45
CA LEU A 152 -23.57 2.19 7.66
C LEU A 152 -23.51 1.89 6.15
N ALA A 153 -22.44 1.21 5.70
CA ALA A 153 -22.23 0.80 4.33
C ALA A 153 -23.25 -0.27 3.89
N ALA A 154 -23.54 -1.26 4.74
CA ALA A 154 -24.53 -2.31 4.49
C ALA A 154 -25.94 -1.74 4.24
N LYS A 155 -26.28 -0.62 4.91
CA LYS A 155 -27.53 0.12 4.70
C LYS A 155 -27.54 0.97 3.42
N GLY A 156 -26.43 1.05 2.68
CA GLY A 156 -26.31 1.88 1.48
C GLY A 156 -26.38 3.38 1.78
N THR A 157 -26.01 3.79 3.00
CA THR A 157 -26.13 5.17 3.46
C THR A 157 -25.33 6.11 2.58
N ARG A 158 -25.93 7.22 2.18
CA ARG A 158 -25.30 8.26 1.36
C ARG A 158 -24.80 9.43 2.21
N TRP A 159 -23.81 10.15 1.72
CA TRP A 159 -23.30 11.34 2.40
C TRP A 159 -24.41 12.36 2.66
N ASP A 160 -25.26 12.67 1.68
CA ASP A 160 -26.40 13.59 1.84
C ASP A 160 -27.48 13.13 2.85
N LYS A 161 -27.34 11.94 3.41
CA LYS A 161 -28.23 11.38 4.45
C LYS A 161 -27.58 11.34 5.83
N LEU A 162 -26.31 11.72 5.96
CA LEU A 162 -25.69 11.91 7.27
C LEU A 162 -26.31 13.13 7.98
N PRO A 163 -26.75 12.99 9.25
CA PRO A 163 -27.31 14.10 10.01
C PRO A 163 -26.35 15.29 10.08
N GLY A 164 -26.87 16.50 9.86
CA GLY A 164 -26.06 17.72 9.95
C GLY A 164 -25.02 17.90 8.83
N ASN A 165 -25.08 17.10 7.75
CA ASN A 165 -24.09 17.21 6.67
C ASN A 165 -24.26 18.47 5.82
N THR A 166 -23.44 19.48 6.13
CA THR A 166 -23.21 20.65 5.28
C THR A 166 -21.86 20.60 4.55
N ALA A 167 -20.93 19.77 5.03
CA ALA A 167 -19.54 19.71 4.55
C ALA A 167 -19.38 19.00 3.20
N TYR A 168 -20.16 17.95 2.95
CA TYR A 168 -20.07 17.13 1.74
C TYR A 168 -21.41 16.47 1.39
N PRO A 169 -22.45 17.23 0.98
CA PRO A 169 -23.80 16.71 0.71
C PRO A 169 -23.90 15.99 -0.64
N ALA A 170 -22.92 15.16 -0.98
CA ALA A 170 -22.89 14.39 -2.21
C ALA A 170 -23.93 13.27 -2.19
N ARG A 171 -24.61 13.04 -3.32
CA ARG A 171 -25.55 11.91 -3.49
C ARG A 171 -24.81 10.59 -3.80
N LYS A 172 -23.71 10.34 -3.09
CA LYS A 172 -22.85 9.15 -3.21
C LYS A 172 -22.92 8.35 -1.91
N ARG A 173 -22.72 7.03 -1.97
CA ARG A 173 -22.57 6.19 -0.79
C ARG A 173 -21.36 6.66 0.04
N VAL A 174 -21.45 6.53 1.36
CA VAL A 174 -20.30 6.74 2.25
C VAL A 174 -19.38 5.54 2.10
N LEU A 175 -18.34 5.71 1.30
CA LEU A 175 -17.34 4.68 1.03
C LEU A 175 -15.95 5.22 1.33
N LEU A 176 -15.07 4.33 1.78
CA LEU A 176 -13.65 4.58 1.90
C LEU A 176 -12.98 4.20 0.57
N THR A 177 -12.37 5.17 -0.11
CA THR A 177 -11.68 4.92 -1.38
C THR A 177 -10.49 3.99 -1.16
N THR A 178 -10.39 2.91 -1.93
CA THR A 178 -9.24 2.00 -1.93
C THR A 178 -8.86 1.58 -3.35
N THR A 179 -7.68 1.01 -3.47
CA THR A 179 -7.16 0.40 -4.70
C THR A 179 -7.96 -0.83 -5.15
N ASP A 180 -7.65 -1.37 -6.32
CA ASP A 180 -8.22 -2.63 -6.79
C ASP A 180 -7.74 -3.81 -5.93
N VAL A 181 -8.69 -4.48 -5.28
CA VAL A 181 -8.47 -5.63 -4.39
C VAL A 181 -7.84 -6.84 -5.10
N ARG A 182 -7.93 -6.89 -6.43
CA ARG A 182 -7.36 -7.96 -7.25
C ARG A 182 -5.86 -7.78 -7.48
N THR A 183 -5.29 -6.61 -7.23
CA THR A 183 -3.89 -6.33 -7.55
C THR A 183 -3.11 -5.73 -6.39
N SER A 184 -3.76 -4.92 -5.56
CA SER A 184 -3.11 -4.10 -4.54
C SER A 184 -3.20 -4.68 -3.13
N ASN A 185 -2.14 -4.49 -2.36
CA ASN A 185 -2.13 -4.85 -0.94
C ASN A 185 -2.92 -3.88 -0.05
N SER A 186 -3.03 -2.59 -0.38
CA SER A 186 -3.84 -1.67 0.46
C SER A 186 -5.29 -2.14 0.54
N ALA A 187 -5.84 -2.56 -0.60
CA ALA A 187 -7.17 -3.15 -0.65
C ALA A 187 -7.23 -4.55 -0.02
N ALA A 188 -6.18 -5.37 -0.14
CA ALA A 188 -6.12 -6.66 0.55
C ALA A 188 -6.05 -6.52 2.08
N MET A 189 -5.35 -5.51 2.62
CA MET A 189 -5.32 -5.22 4.06
C MET A 189 -6.63 -4.59 4.52
N TYR A 190 -7.27 -3.75 3.71
CA TYR A 190 -8.63 -3.28 3.98
C TYR A 190 -9.64 -4.43 3.99
N LEU A 191 -9.49 -5.40 3.09
CA LEU A 191 -10.28 -6.63 3.08
C LEU A 191 -10.01 -7.45 4.33
N ALA A 192 -8.76 -7.59 4.78
CA ALA A 192 -8.43 -8.27 6.03
C ALA A 192 -9.16 -7.63 7.23
N ILE A 193 -9.03 -6.30 7.39
CA ILE A 193 -9.70 -5.53 8.46
C ILE A 193 -11.22 -5.73 8.42
N THR A 194 -11.83 -5.55 7.26
CA THR A 194 -13.30 -5.60 7.14
C THR A 194 -13.83 -7.03 7.23
N SER A 195 -13.08 -8.02 6.75
CA SER A 195 -13.41 -9.44 6.88
C SER A 195 -13.37 -9.90 8.34
N TYR A 196 -12.41 -9.43 9.13
CA TYR A 196 -12.31 -9.74 10.56
C TYR A 196 -13.56 -9.25 11.31
N VAL A 197 -13.93 -7.98 11.10
CA VAL A 197 -15.12 -7.39 11.71
C VAL A 197 -16.40 -8.10 11.23
N ALA A 198 -16.53 -8.33 9.92
CA ALA A 198 -17.68 -9.03 9.35
C ALA A 198 -17.78 -10.52 9.77
N ASN A 199 -16.68 -11.10 10.26
CA ASN A 199 -16.62 -12.46 10.79
C ASN A 199 -16.79 -12.50 12.32
N GLY A 200 -17.28 -11.42 12.94
CA GLY A 200 -17.55 -11.40 14.38
C GLY A 200 -16.29 -11.22 15.21
N GLU A 201 -15.36 -10.38 14.75
CA GLU A 201 -14.08 -10.11 15.41
C GLU A 201 -13.18 -11.36 15.50
N ASP A 202 -13.14 -12.14 14.42
CA ASP A 202 -12.28 -13.33 14.31
C ASP A 202 -11.68 -13.46 12.90
N VAL A 203 -10.47 -14.01 12.82
CA VAL A 203 -9.76 -14.20 11.55
C VAL A 203 -10.48 -15.27 10.72
N VAL A 204 -10.72 -14.98 9.44
CA VAL A 204 -11.25 -15.97 8.49
C VAL A 204 -10.25 -17.11 8.33
N ASN A 205 -10.64 -18.31 8.76
CA ASN A 205 -9.75 -19.46 8.92
C ASN A 205 -10.23 -20.74 8.24
N ASN A 206 -11.38 -20.70 7.55
CA ASN A 206 -11.88 -21.84 6.77
C ASN A 206 -12.73 -21.41 5.56
N THR A 207 -12.88 -22.31 4.59
CA THR A 207 -13.58 -22.06 3.32
C THR A 207 -15.06 -21.68 3.47
N GLY A 208 -15.75 -22.19 4.50
CA GLY A 208 -17.15 -21.85 4.77
C GLY A 208 -17.32 -20.38 5.14
N GLN A 209 -16.43 -19.86 5.99
CA GLN A 209 -16.36 -18.45 6.34
C GLN A 209 -16.02 -17.57 5.13
N VAL A 210 -15.03 -17.98 4.32
CA VAL A 210 -14.57 -17.22 3.14
C VAL A 210 -15.73 -16.76 2.26
N THR A 211 -16.62 -17.68 1.87
CA THR A 211 -17.71 -17.35 0.92
C THR A 211 -18.73 -16.38 1.55
N LYS A 212 -19.13 -16.63 2.80
CA LYS A 212 -20.09 -15.81 3.52
C LYS A 212 -19.55 -14.39 3.76
N VAL A 213 -18.32 -14.30 4.27
CA VAL A 213 -17.67 -13.03 4.61
C VAL A 213 -17.39 -12.22 3.35
N ALA A 214 -16.84 -12.83 2.30
CA ALA A 214 -16.59 -12.15 1.03
C ALA A 214 -17.86 -11.51 0.46
N ARG A 215 -19.00 -12.21 0.49
CA ARG A 215 -20.28 -11.66 0.03
C ARG A 215 -20.73 -10.47 0.87
N SER A 216 -20.55 -10.53 2.19
CA SER A 216 -20.93 -9.47 3.12
C SER A 216 -20.14 -8.17 2.87
N VAL A 217 -18.83 -8.29 2.64
CA VAL A 217 -17.94 -7.13 2.45
C VAL A 217 -17.78 -6.72 0.98
N ALA A 218 -18.26 -7.50 0.01
CA ALA A 218 -18.12 -7.15 -1.41
C ALA A 218 -18.64 -5.75 -1.79
N PRO A 219 -19.80 -5.25 -1.27
CA PRO A 219 -20.32 -3.94 -1.68
C PRO A 219 -19.34 -2.78 -1.50
N ILE A 220 -18.56 -2.76 -0.42
CA ILE A 220 -17.59 -1.66 -0.16
C ILE A 220 -16.43 -1.64 -1.18
N PHE A 221 -16.24 -2.73 -1.93
CA PHE A 221 -15.30 -2.78 -3.05
C PHE A 221 -15.99 -2.45 -4.37
N LEU A 222 -17.11 -3.13 -4.65
CA LEU A 222 -17.83 -3.05 -5.92
C LEU A 222 -18.43 -1.66 -6.20
N ASP A 223 -18.89 -0.96 -5.17
CA ASP A 223 -19.62 0.31 -5.32
C ASP A 223 -18.73 1.54 -5.51
N GLN A 224 -17.39 1.36 -5.48
CA GLN A 224 -16.43 2.46 -5.62
C GLN A 224 -16.28 2.96 -7.07
N GLY A 225 -16.68 2.14 -8.06
CA GLY A 225 -16.41 2.40 -9.47
C GLY A 225 -14.98 1.99 -9.86
N TYR A 226 -14.32 2.81 -10.68
CA TYR A 226 -12.95 2.52 -11.12
C TYR A 226 -11.94 2.68 -9.97
N SER A 227 -11.17 1.63 -9.70
CA SER A 227 -10.10 1.63 -8.70
C SER A 227 -8.72 1.49 -9.37
N GLN A 228 -7.73 2.19 -8.82
CA GLN A 228 -6.35 2.12 -9.30
C GLN A 228 -5.64 0.87 -8.77
N ALA A 229 -4.67 0.35 -9.52
CA ALA A 229 -3.97 -0.91 -9.20
C ALA A 229 -2.89 -0.79 -8.11
N SER A 230 -2.50 0.43 -7.73
CA SER A 230 -1.40 0.67 -6.78
C SER A 230 -1.71 1.82 -5.83
N SER A 231 -1.27 1.72 -4.58
CA SER A 231 -1.65 2.63 -3.48
C SER A 231 -1.07 4.04 -3.57
N GLU A 232 -0.06 4.28 -4.41
CA GLU A 232 0.51 5.62 -4.55
C GLU A 232 -0.45 6.59 -5.26
N ALA A 233 -1.13 6.10 -6.30
CA ALA A 233 -1.98 6.94 -7.12
C ALA A 233 -3.24 7.48 -6.37
N PRO A 234 -3.93 6.72 -5.50
CA PRO A 234 -5.03 7.27 -4.71
C PRO A 234 -4.57 8.28 -3.66
N PHE A 235 -3.33 8.13 -3.18
CA PHE A 235 -2.74 9.09 -2.25
C PHE A 235 -2.35 10.39 -2.96
N ASP A 236 -1.78 10.30 -4.17
CA ASP A 236 -1.53 11.48 -5.01
C ASP A 236 -2.84 12.23 -5.32
N ASP A 237 -3.90 11.51 -5.67
CA ASP A 237 -5.25 12.08 -5.86
C ASP A 237 -5.74 12.82 -4.59
N TYR A 238 -5.49 12.27 -3.41
CA TYR A 238 -5.79 12.92 -2.14
C TYR A 238 -5.02 14.24 -1.96
N LEU A 239 -3.72 14.24 -2.29
CA LEU A 239 -2.86 15.43 -2.18
C LEU A 239 -3.30 16.55 -3.14
N VAL A 240 -3.71 16.21 -4.37
CA VAL A 240 -3.93 17.19 -5.44
C VAL A 240 -5.40 17.53 -5.71
N MET A 241 -6.32 16.58 -5.54
CA MET A 241 -7.73 16.73 -5.96
C MET A 241 -8.67 17.14 -4.82
N GLY A 242 -8.23 17.00 -3.56
CA GLY A 242 -8.98 17.43 -2.38
C GLY A 242 -10.24 16.59 -2.09
N SER A 243 -10.99 17.02 -1.07
CA SER A 243 -12.15 16.29 -0.52
C SER A 243 -13.31 16.10 -1.51
N GLY A 244 -13.39 16.93 -2.56
CA GLY A 244 -14.45 16.89 -3.56
C GLY A 244 -14.48 15.59 -4.37
N LYS A 245 -13.30 15.06 -4.73
CA LYS A 245 -13.18 13.78 -5.45
C LYS A 245 -13.04 12.61 -4.48
N THR A 246 -12.13 12.75 -3.52
CA THR A 246 -11.66 11.65 -2.66
C THR A 246 -11.81 12.07 -1.20
N PRO A 247 -13.02 12.00 -0.60
CA PRO A 247 -13.26 12.50 0.75
C PRO A 247 -12.53 11.68 1.82
N MET A 248 -12.31 10.39 1.58
CA MET A 248 -11.51 9.49 2.41
C MET A 248 -10.81 8.45 1.54
N VAL A 249 -9.55 8.15 1.85
CA VAL A 249 -8.75 7.14 1.15
C VAL A 249 -7.99 6.23 2.12
N MET A 250 -8.00 4.93 1.85
CA MET A 250 -7.19 3.93 2.55
C MET A 250 -5.74 3.99 2.06
N ILE A 251 -4.82 4.23 2.98
CA ILE A 251 -3.39 4.42 2.71
C ILE A 251 -2.53 3.65 3.72
N TYR A 252 -1.24 3.57 3.42
CA TYR A 252 -0.25 3.30 4.46
C TYR A 252 0.03 4.59 5.24
N GLU A 253 0.15 4.50 6.57
CA GLU A 253 0.56 5.61 7.43
C GLU A 253 1.84 6.28 6.90
N ALA A 254 2.78 5.47 6.39
CA ALA A 254 4.07 5.91 5.88
C ALA A 254 3.93 6.91 4.72
N GLN A 255 2.93 6.73 3.85
CA GLN A 255 2.69 7.66 2.74
C GLN A 255 2.37 9.06 3.26
N TYR A 256 1.48 9.18 4.25
CA TYR A 256 1.14 10.46 4.88
C TYR A 256 2.32 11.04 5.66
N LEU A 257 2.96 10.23 6.50
CA LEU A 257 4.04 10.70 7.37
C LEU A 257 5.31 11.08 6.60
N SER A 258 5.61 10.44 5.48
CA SER A 258 6.73 10.83 4.60
C SER A 258 6.61 12.30 4.18
N ARG A 259 5.40 12.74 3.86
CA ARG A 259 5.11 14.12 3.47
C ARG A 259 5.19 15.09 4.66
N VAL A 260 4.66 14.68 5.82
CA VAL A 260 4.78 15.46 7.07
C VAL A 260 6.25 15.66 7.45
N PHE A 261 7.06 14.60 7.38
CA PHE A 261 8.48 14.63 7.75
C PHE A 261 9.34 15.36 6.73
N ALA A 262 9.00 15.27 5.43
CA ALA A 262 9.64 16.08 4.40
C ALA A 262 9.38 17.58 4.60
N GLY A 263 8.24 17.95 5.18
CA GLY A 263 7.87 19.36 5.36
C GLY A 263 7.71 20.09 4.02
N ASP A 264 7.37 19.36 2.95
CA ASP A 264 7.29 19.87 1.58
C ASP A 264 6.03 20.70 1.28
N GLY A 265 5.16 20.88 2.29
CA GLY A 265 3.90 21.62 2.17
C GLY A 265 2.78 20.86 1.46
N SER A 266 2.98 19.59 1.08
CA SER A 266 1.94 18.79 0.42
C SER A 266 0.81 18.41 1.36
N ILE A 267 1.09 18.22 2.66
CA ILE A 267 0.07 18.08 3.71
C ILE A 267 -0.34 19.47 4.20
N LYS A 268 -1.54 19.90 3.79
CA LYS A 268 -2.09 21.23 4.07
C LYS A 268 -2.84 21.26 5.41
N PRO A 269 -3.02 22.45 6.02
CA PRO A 269 -3.95 22.60 7.15
C PRO A 269 -5.34 22.06 6.81
N GLY A 270 -5.89 21.27 7.72
CA GLY A 270 -7.18 20.59 7.52
C GLY A 270 -7.09 19.22 6.87
N MET A 271 -5.92 18.79 6.36
CA MET A 271 -5.69 17.38 6.04
C MET A 271 -5.54 16.56 7.32
N ARG A 272 -6.11 15.36 7.35
CA ARG A 272 -6.22 14.51 8.54
C ARG A 272 -5.82 13.08 8.24
N LEU A 273 -5.21 12.47 9.25
CA LEU A 273 -4.87 11.06 9.33
C LEU A 273 -5.72 10.42 10.43
N LEU A 274 -6.52 9.42 10.08
CA LEU A 274 -7.28 8.61 11.02
C LEU A 274 -6.76 7.17 11.00
N TYR A 275 -6.94 6.44 12.10
CA TYR A 275 -6.60 5.02 12.18
C TYR A 275 -7.88 4.19 12.24
N PRO A 276 -8.11 3.23 11.34
CA PRO A 276 -9.21 2.29 11.48
C PRO A 276 -9.04 1.44 12.76
N SER A 277 -10.14 1.05 13.37
CA SER A 277 -10.20 0.17 14.54
C SER A 277 -11.15 -0.99 14.21
N PRO A 278 -10.65 -2.22 14.03
CA PRO A 278 -9.23 -2.59 14.05
C PRO A 278 -8.45 -2.06 12.83
N THR A 279 -7.11 -2.05 12.93
CA THR A 279 -6.19 -1.85 11.81
C THR A 279 -5.30 -3.07 11.58
N VAL A 280 -4.52 -3.08 10.50
CA VAL A 280 -3.45 -4.05 10.23
C VAL A 280 -2.11 -3.33 10.19
N LEU A 281 -1.09 -3.91 10.84
CA LEU A 281 0.29 -3.50 10.66
C LEU A 281 0.85 -4.20 9.42
N SER A 282 0.86 -3.50 8.29
CA SER A 282 1.38 -4.05 7.04
C SER A 282 2.89 -4.21 7.16
N LYS A 283 3.36 -5.46 7.30
CA LYS A 283 4.79 -5.80 7.29
C LYS A 283 5.29 -5.80 5.84
N HIS A 284 6.34 -5.03 5.57
CA HIS A 284 7.00 -5.04 4.28
C HIS A 284 8.06 -6.13 4.36
N THR A 285 7.88 -7.20 3.60
CA THR A 285 8.69 -8.42 3.73
C THR A 285 9.43 -8.69 2.42
N LEU A 286 10.75 -8.57 2.46
CA LEU A 286 11.65 -8.86 1.35
C LEU A 286 11.95 -10.36 1.30
N VAL A 287 11.69 -10.96 0.14
CA VAL A 287 12.05 -12.34 -0.21
C VAL A 287 13.28 -12.28 -1.13
N PRO A 288 14.46 -12.67 -0.64
CA PRO A 288 15.67 -12.72 -1.45
C PRO A 288 15.60 -13.90 -2.43
N LEU A 289 15.90 -13.65 -3.70
CA LEU A 289 15.93 -14.65 -4.78
C LEU A 289 17.37 -15.01 -5.17
N THR A 290 18.33 -14.17 -4.79
CA THR A 290 19.78 -14.37 -4.98
C THR A 290 20.56 -13.94 -3.74
N ALA A 291 21.87 -14.23 -3.70
CA ALA A 291 22.77 -13.78 -2.65
C ALA A 291 22.82 -12.24 -2.51
N ASP A 292 22.85 -11.53 -3.64
CA ASP A 292 22.81 -10.06 -3.64
C ASP A 292 21.47 -9.51 -3.13
N GLY A 293 20.36 -10.18 -3.43
CA GLY A 293 19.06 -9.85 -2.85
C GLY A 293 19.02 -10.07 -1.33
N SER A 294 19.69 -11.12 -0.85
CA SER A 294 19.86 -11.35 0.59
C SER A 294 20.65 -10.22 1.25
N LYS A 295 21.73 -9.76 0.61
CA LYS A 295 22.51 -8.60 1.06
C LYS A 295 21.66 -7.33 1.11
N VAL A 296 20.79 -7.08 0.13
CA VAL A 296 19.84 -5.95 0.18
C VAL A 296 18.92 -6.07 1.39
N GLY A 297 18.33 -7.25 1.63
CA GLY A 297 17.46 -7.49 2.78
C GLY A 297 18.15 -7.30 4.13
N GLN A 298 19.38 -7.80 4.26
CA GLN A 298 20.22 -7.61 5.44
C GLN A 298 20.51 -6.12 5.68
N LEU A 299 20.99 -5.40 4.66
CA LEU A 299 21.32 -3.97 4.76
C LEU A 299 20.09 -3.14 5.18
N LEU A 300 18.93 -3.36 4.57
CA LEU A 300 17.70 -2.67 4.97
C LEU A 300 17.30 -2.92 6.44
N THR A 301 17.67 -4.08 6.98
CA THR A 301 17.30 -4.52 8.33
C THR A 301 18.30 -4.07 9.39
N GLU A 302 19.59 -4.06 9.06
CA GLU A 302 20.69 -3.93 10.02
C GLU A 302 21.42 -2.59 9.92
N ASP A 303 21.55 -2.02 8.72
CA ASP A 303 22.32 -0.80 8.49
C ASP A 303 21.62 0.42 9.13
N PRO A 304 22.27 1.11 10.09
CA PRO A 304 21.65 2.24 10.79
C PRO A 304 21.31 3.42 9.88
N GLU A 305 22.09 3.67 8.82
CA GLU A 305 21.83 4.76 7.88
C GLU A 305 20.56 4.47 7.07
N LEU A 306 20.43 3.26 6.50
CA LEU A 306 19.24 2.86 5.76
C LEU A 306 17.98 2.83 6.62
N ARG A 307 18.07 2.40 7.89
CA ARG A 307 16.94 2.42 8.82
C ARG A 307 16.50 3.84 9.18
N ASN A 308 17.46 4.73 9.43
CA ASN A 308 17.17 6.14 9.67
C ASN A 308 16.55 6.82 8.44
N LEU A 309 17.02 6.49 7.23
CA LEU A 309 16.42 6.96 5.99
C LEU A 309 15.00 6.40 5.82
N ALA A 310 14.75 5.11 6.09
CA ALA A 310 13.42 4.53 6.02
C ALA A 310 12.42 5.26 6.95
N ALA A 311 12.85 5.65 8.16
CA ALA A 311 12.02 6.44 9.08
C ALA A 311 11.63 7.81 8.51
N ARG A 312 12.50 8.47 7.72
CA ARG A 312 12.15 9.74 7.02
C ARG A 312 11.03 9.56 6.01
N TYR A 313 10.89 8.36 5.45
CA TYR A 313 9.78 7.98 4.58
C TYR A 313 8.56 7.44 5.35
N GLY A 314 8.48 7.69 6.65
CA GLY A 314 7.33 7.33 7.47
C GLY A 314 7.24 5.84 7.83
N PHE A 315 8.22 5.03 7.44
CA PHE A 315 8.26 3.62 7.80
C PHE A 315 8.68 3.43 9.26
N ARG A 316 8.01 2.50 9.96
CA ARG A 316 8.40 2.07 11.30
C ARG A 316 9.41 0.94 11.19
N THR A 317 10.54 1.05 11.86
CA THR A 317 11.60 0.02 11.86
C THR A 317 11.63 -0.70 13.21
N ALA A 318 12.49 -1.72 13.33
CA ALA A 318 12.73 -2.41 14.60
C ALA A 318 13.30 -1.49 15.70
N ASP A 319 13.90 -0.34 15.33
CA ASP A 319 14.29 0.70 16.29
C ASP A 319 13.31 1.88 16.13
N PRO A 320 12.48 2.14 17.15
CA PRO A 320 11.49 3.20 17.08
C PRO A 320 12.09 4.59 17.29
N ALA A 321 13.35 4.73 17.71
CA ALA A 321 13.93 6.02 18.11
C ALA A 321 13.91 7.05 16.97
N ALA A 322 14.34 6.66 15.77
CA ALA A 322 14.38 7.55 14.60
C ALA A 322 12.97 8.04 14.20
N PHE A 323 12.00 7.11 14.14
CA PHE A 323 10.61 7.43 13.82
C PHE A 323 9.97 8.32 14.89
N ASN A 324 10.14 7.98 16.18
CA ASN A 324 9.60 8.76 17.29
C ASN A 324 10.20 10.17 17.35
N GLY A 325 11.49 10.30 17.05
CA GLY A 325 12.16 11.60 16.93
C GLY A 325 11.55 12.47 15.84
N LEU A 326 11.23 11.90 14.67
CA LEU A 326 10.54 12.61 13.58
C LEU A 326 9.11 12.99 13.95
N VAL A 327 8.35 12.07 14.57
CA VAL A 327 7.00 12.37 15.07
C VAL A 327 7.02 13.54 16.04
N ALA A 328 7.92 13.53 17.02
CA ALA A 328 8.05 14.60 18.00
C ALA A 328 8.49 15.93 17.35
N LYS A 329 9.50 15.89 16.48
CA LYS A 329 10.03 17.08 15.77
C LYS A 329 8.96 17.77 14.94
N HIS A 330 8.10 17.01 14.26
CA HIS A 330 7.09 17.55 13.35
C HIS A 330 5.71 17.69 13.99
N GLY A 331 5.53 17.31 15.26
CA GLY A 331 4.21 17.26 15.90
C GLY A 331 3.21 16.39 15.13
N ALA A 332 3.68 15.31 14.52
CA ALA A 332 2.89 14.50 13.60
C ALA A 332 1.77 13.75 14.36
N PRO A 333 0.57 13.60 13.77
CA PRO A 333 -0.57 12.90 14.40
C PRO A 333 -0.43 11.37 14.33
N ALA A 334 0.76 10.86 14.64
CA ALA A 334 1.09 9.44 14.54
C ALA A 334 0.73 8.68 15.82
N ALA A 335 -0.02 7.58 15.69
CA ALA A 335 -0.32 6.71 16.83
C ALA A 335 0.95 6.01 17.32
N ARG A 336 1.43 6.30 18.53
CA ARG A 336 2.64 5.64 19.07
C ARG A 336 2.41 4.14 19.28
N ASP A 337 1.35 3.80 20.00
CA ASP A 337 0.97 2.43 20.34
C ASP A 337 -0.44 2.12 19.82
N LEU A 338 -0.50 1.43 18.69
CA LEU A 338 -1.75 0.88 18.15
C LEU A 338 -2.04 -0.43 18.88
N VAL A 339 -3.20 -0.49 19.54
CA VAL A 339 -3.61 -1.65 20.36
C VAL A 339 -4.56 -2.55 19.59
N ASP A 340 -5.53 -1.96 18.88
CA ASP A 340 -6.54 -2.69 18.12
C ASP A 340 -6.00 -3.03 16.72
N VAL A 341 -5.06 -3.98 16.70
CA VAL A 341 -4.37 -4.48 15.52
C VAL A 341 -4.75 -5.93 15.30
N VAL A 342 -5.12 -6.28 14.08
CA VAL A 342 -5.41 -7.65 13.66
C VAL A 342 -4.37 -8.14 12.67
N GLU A 343 -4.16 -9.46 12.64
CA GLU A 343 -3.35 -10.11 11.61
C GLU A 343 -4.24 -10.45 10.40
N PRO A 344 -3.73 -10.31 9.16
CA PRO A 344 -4.47 -10.76 7.99
C PRO A 344 -4.65 -12.29 8.00
N PRO A 345 -5.69 -12.82 7.32
CA PRO A 345 -5.81 -14.25 7.08
C PRO A 345 -4.56 -14.83 6.39
N THR A 346 -4.41 -16.15 6.43
CA THR A 346 -3.38 -16.83 5.63
C THR A 346 -3.54 -16.47 4.16
N TYR A 347 -2.46 -16.61 3.38
CA TYR A 347 -2.49 -16.32 1.95
C TYR A 347 -3.68 -17.00 1.25
N GLU A 348 -3.91 -18.28 1.53
CA GLU A 348 -4.96 -19.08 0.90
C GLU A 348 -6.37 -18.55 1.23
N HIS A 349 -6.62 -18.16 2.48
CA HIS A 349 -7.92 -17.60 2.88
C HIS A 349 -8.13 -16.18 2.35
N LEU A 350 -7.09 -15.34 2.37
CA LEU A 350 -7.15 -14.00 1.81
C LEU A 350 -7.41 -14.06 0.29
N GLU A 351 -6.72 -14.92 -0.44
CA GLU A 351 -6.98 -15.17 -1.86
C GLU A 351 -8.38 -15.73 -2.11
N GLY A 352 -8.87 -16.59 -1.21
CA GLY A 352 -10.24 -17.07 -1.25
C GLY A 352 -11.25 -15.92 -1.17
N LEU A 353 -11.03 -14.96 -0.27
CA LEU A 353 -11.88 -13.76 -0.14
C LEU A 353 -11.81 -12.91 -1.42
N ILE A 354 -10.60 -12.62 -1.90
CA ILE A 354 -10.37 -11.81 -3.11
C ILE A 354 -11.03 -12.46 -4.33
N SER A 355 -10.84 -13.77 -4.53
CA SER A 355 -11.39 -14.51 -5.67
C SER A 355 -12.92 -14.55 -5.64
N ASN A 356 -13.53 -14.59 -4.46
CA ASN A 356 -14.99 -14.49 -4.34
C ASN A 356 -15.50 -13.10 -4.74
N ILE A 357 -14.80 -12.03 -4.34
CA ILE A 357 -15.15 -10.66 -4.73
C ILE A 357 -14.93 -10.45 -6.24
N ASP A 358 -13.84 -10.96 -6.81
CA ASP A 358 -13.55 -10.89 -8.24
C ASP A 358 -14.66 -11.52 -9.11
N ARG A 359 -15.19 -12.68 -8.68
CA ARG A 359 -16.36 -13.29 -9.36
C ARG A 359 -17.61 -12.39 -9.32
N LEU A 360 -17.77 -11.57 -8.28
CA LEU A 360 -18.88 -10.62 -8.20
C LEU A 360 -18.68 -9.43 -9.15
N TYR A 361 -17.45 -8.96 -9.35
CA TYR A 361 -17.13 -7.99 -10.40
C TYR A 361 -17.50 -8.53 -11.79
N ALA A 362 -17.09 -9.77 -12.10
CA ALA A 362 -17.31 -10.37 -13.41
C ALA A 362 -18.79 -10.66 -13.75
N SER A 363 -19.61 -10.90 -12.73
CA SER A 363 -21.04 -11.22 -12.92
C SER A 363 -21.95 -9.98 -12.97
N GLY A 364 -21.41 -8.78 -12.75
CA GLY A 364 -22.23 -7.56 -12.62
C GLY A 364 -23.19 -7.59 -11.42
N ALA A 365 -22.99 -8.54 -10.49
CA ALA A 365 -23.90 -8.79 -9.40
C ALA A 365 -23.74 -7.72 -8.30
N VAL A 366 -24.80 -6.92 -8.09
CA VAL A 366 -24.99 -6.20 -6.84
C VAL A 366 -25.39 -7.24 -5.79
N PRO A 367 -24.67 -7.39 -4.66
CA PRO A 367 -25.07 -8.34 -3.62
C PRO A 367 -26.50 -8.01 -3.14
N GLN A 368 -27.43 -8.97 -3.30
CA GLN A 368 -28.78 -8.82 -2.79
C GLN A 368 -28.70 -8.74 -1.27
N GLN A 369 -29.25 -7.67 -0.69
CA GLN A 369 -29.46 -7.56 0.76
C GLN A 369 -30.33 -8.75 1.19
N GLU A 370 -29.79 -9.67 1.99
CA GLU A 370 -30.63 -10.67 2.64
C GLU A 370 -31.61 -9.90 3.54
N SER A 371 -32.90 -10.00 3.21
CA SER A 371 -33.97 -9.40 4.02
C SER A 371 -33.92 -10.01 5.42
N PRO A 372 -34.09 -9.20 6.49
CA PRO A 372 -34.19 -9.74 7.84
C PRO A 372 -35.30 -10.77 7.85
N ARG A 373 -34.99 -12.03 8.23
CA ARG A 373 -36.03 -13.05 8.41
C ARG A 373 -37.03 -12.50 9.42
N GLY A 374 -38.22 -12.21 8.93
CA GLY A 374 -39.33 -11.76 9.76
C GLY A 374 -39.62 -12.80 10.82
N VAL A 375 -39.59 -12.35 12.06
CA VAL A 375 -40.29 -13.00 13.16
C VAL A 375 -41.76 -13.11 12.74
N ARG A 376 -42.27 -14.34 12.67
CA ARG A 376 -43.68 -14.65 12.83
C ARG A 376 -43.82 -15.58 14.01
#